data_AF-A0A0N5AIR4-F1
#
_entry.id   AF-A0A0N5AIR4-F1
#
_cell.length_a   1.000
_cell.length_b   1.000
_cell.length_c   1.000
_cell.angle_alpha   90.00
_cell.angle_beta   90.00
_cell.angle_gamma   90.00
#
_symmetry.space_group_name_H-M   'P 1'
#
loop_
_entity.id
_entity.type
_entity.pdbx_description
1 polymer ?
#
loop_
_entity_poly.entity_id
_entity_poly.type
_entity_poly.pdbx_seq_one_letter_code
_entity_poly.pdbx_strand_id
1 'polypeptide(L)'
;MYRRKKNYYSTFAGYKYSAYKRFATLHPLNFHHRSEVEIREFIQLYSVCLQSLTILDTNITGVIHVLNHDYRKEVLIRYTIDGWSSYTETHAGFSSIVDSNIDSFCFFLALPNDMPEGEVCEFCIQYNVQNVTYWDNNFGQNYKLVWG
;
A
#
# COMPACT_ATOMS: atom_id res chain seq x y z
N MET A 1 4.51 -29.97 -35.72
CA MET A 1 3.23 -29.82 -35.00
C MET A 1 3.43 -28.88 -33.81
N TYR A 2 2.94 -27.65 -33.88
CA TYR A 2 2.42 -26.87 -32.75
C TYR A 2 1.44 -25.83 -33.32
N ARG A 3 0.33 -25.66 -32.63
CA ARG A 3 -1.01 -25.34 -33.15
C ARG A 3 -1.20 -23.82 -33.29
N ARG A 4 -1.51 -23.33 -34.50
CA ARG A 4 -1.99 -21.94 -34.73
C ARG A 4 -3.23 -21.69 -33.86
N LYS A 5 -3.15 -20.74 -32.91
CA LYS A 5 -4.34 -20.25 -32.18
C LYS A 5 -5.22 -19.49 -33.18
N LYS A 6 -6.43 -20.01 -33.43
CA LYS A 6 -7.47 -19.32 -34.20
C LYS A 6 -8.19 -18.37 -33.26
N ASN A 7 -8.19 -17.08 -33.58
CA ASN A 7 -9.04 -16.08 -32.93
C ASN A 7 -10.48 -16.32 -33.38
N TYR A 8 -11.40 -16.58 -32.45
CA TYR A 8 -12.82 -16.70 -32.72
C TYR A 8 -13.49 -15.36 -32.39
N TYR A 9 -13.95 -14.66 -33.42
CA TYR A 9 -14.89 -13.55 -33.27
C TYR A 9 -16.30 -14.12 -33.44
N SER A 10 -17.13 -14.07 -32.40
CA SER A 10 -18.55 -14.38 -32.50
C SER A 10 -19.32 -13.07 -32.61
N THR A 11 -20.00 -12.87 -33.74
CA THR A 11 -20.85 -11.70 -34.00
C THR A 11 -22.29 -12.00 -33.62
N PHE A 12 -22.74 -11.52 -32.47
CA PHE A 12 -24.15 -11.26 -32.19
C PHE A 12 -24.25 -9.92 -31.46
N ALA A 13 -24.97 -8.97 -32.07
CA ALA A 13 -25.31 -7.64 -31.55
C ALA A 13 -24.15 -6.72 -31.12
N GLY A 14 -23.61 -5.93 -32.06
CA GLY A 14 -23.19 -4.52 -31.88
C GLY A 14 -22.19 -4.08 -30.80
N TYR A 15 -21.85 -4.91 -29.82
CA TYR A 15 -20.95 -4.60 -28.73
C TYR A 15 -19.66 -5.39 -28.94
N LYS A 16 -18.57 -4.68 -29.25
CA LYS A 16 -17.23 -5.25 -29.20
C LYS A 16 -16.89 -5.52 -27.74
N TYR A 17 -17.32 -6.66 -27.19
CA TYR A 17 -16.73 -7.18 -25.97
C TYR A 17 -15.33 -7.65 -26.32
N SER A 18 -14.34 -6.81 -26.01
CA SER A 18 -12.94 -7.20 -26.03
C SER A 18 -12.76 -8.43 -25.14
N ALA A 19 -12.11 -9.45 -25.68
CA ALA A 19 -11.72 -10.64 -24.94
C ALA A 19 -10.90 -10.22 -23.70
N TYR A 20 -11.35 -10.66 -22.52
CA TYR A 20 -10.73 -10.49 -21.20
C TYR A 20 -10.28 -9.06 -20.88
N LYS A 21 -11.08 -8.33 -20.07
CA LYS A 21 -10.58 -7.13 -19.39
C LYS A 21 -9.33 -7.56 -18.61
N ARG A 22 -8.15 -7.05 -18.99
CA ARG A 22 -6.91 -7.25 -18.23
C ARG A 22 -7.19 -6.75 -16.82
N PHE A 23 -6.99 -7.60 -15.82
CA PHE A 23 -7.09 -7.16 -14.42
C PHE A 23 -5.98 -6.14 -14.20
N ALA A 24 -6.34 -4.97 -13.67
CA ALA A 24 -5.36 -3.96 -13.34
C ALA A 24 -4.41 -4.53 -12.29
N THR A 25 -3.10 -4.36 -12.50
CA THR A 25 -2.08 -4.76 -11.53
C THR A 25 -1.41 -3.52 -10.95
N LEU A 26 -0.93 -3.64 -9.72
CA LEU A 26 -0.26 -2.55 -9.03
C LEU A 26 1.18 -2.96 -8.68
N HIS A 27 2.13 -2.07 -8.92
CA HIS A 27 3.56 -2.34 -8.74
C HIS A 27 4.23 -1.28 -7.88
N PRO A 28 5.10 -1.66 -6.92
CA PRO A 28 5.83 -0.70 -6.11
C PRO A 28 6.96 -0.06 -6.92
N LEU A 29 7.09 1.28 -6.82
CA LEU A 29 8.14 2.04 -7.48
C LEU A 29 9.35 2.30 -6.58
N ASN A 30 9.14 2.52 -5.28
CA ASN A 30 10.18 2.93 -4.33
C ASN A 30 10.05 2.27 -2.96
N PHE A 31 9.47 1.07 -2.92
CA PHE A 31 9.46 0.25 -1.71
C PHE A 31 10.67 -0.68 -1.69
N HIS A 32 11.42 -0.64 -0.60
CA HIS A 32 12.59 -1.49 -0.38
C HIS A 32 12.35 -2.31 0.88
N HIS A 33 12.55 -3.64 0.77
CA HIS A 33 12.55 -4.51 1.94
C HIS A 33 13.75 -4.15 2.82
N ARG A 34 13.46 -3.76 4.05
CA ARG A 34 14.46 -3.49 5.09
C ARG A 34 14.74 -4.77 5.87
N SER A 35 15.97 -4.94 6.31
CA SER A 35 16.35 -5.97 7.27
C SER A 35 15.74 -5.66 8.65
N GLU A 36 15.63 -6.68 9.50
CA GLU A 36 15.16 -6.52 10.88
C GLU A 36 15.97 -5.50 11.69
N VAL A 37 17.28 -5.39 11.41
CA VAL A 37 18.15 -4.41 12.06
C VAL A 37 17.79 -2.99 11.62
N GLU A 38 17.67 -2.76 10.31
CA GLU A 38 17.26 -1.45 9.77
C GLU A 38 15.86 -1.06 10.27
N ILE A 39 14.91 -2.01 10.32
CA ILE A 39 13.57 -1.78 10.86
C ILE A 39 13.64 -1.31 12.31
N ARG A 40 14.43 -1.99 13.15
CA ARG A 40 14.58 -1.61 14.56
C ARG A 40 15.20 -0.22 14.70
N GLU A 41 16.25 0.09 13.96
CA GLU A 41 16.87 1.41 13.95
C GLU A 41 15.87 2.49 13.50
N PHE A 42 15.08 2.21 12.47
CA PHE A 42 14.08 3.14 11.96
C PHE A 42 12.98 3.43 12.98
N ILE A 43 12.46 2.41 13.65
CA ILE A 43 11.45 2.56 14.70
C ILE A 43 12.01 3.38 15.87
N GLN A 44 13.27 3.18 16.27
CA GLN A 44 13.87 3.98 17.35
C GLN A 44 14.05 5.45 16.95
N LEU A 45 14.41 5.73 15.69
CA LEU A 45 14.63 7.10 15.21
C LEU A 45 13.34 7.85 14.88
N TYR A 46 12.37 7.17 14.28
CA TYR A 46 11.17 7.78 13.69
C TYR A 46 9.86 7.35 14.35
N SER A 47 9.89 6.45 15.33
CA SER A 47 8.74 5.89 16.06
C SER A 47 7.72 5.08 15.25
N VAL A 48 7.80 5.08 13.92
CA VAL A 48 6.92 4.33 13.02
C VAL A 48 7.70 3.87 11.78
N CYS A 49 7.41 2.67 11.30
CA CYS A 49 8.03 2.11 10.11
C CYS A 49 7.05 1.19 9.37
N LEU A 50 6.93 1.35 8.05
CA LEU A 50 6.39 0.30 7.18
C LEU A 50 7.38 -0.88 7.17
N GLN A 51 6.94 -2.03 7.67
CA GLN A 51 7.77 -3.23 7.77
C GLN A 51 7.68 -4.07 6.50
N SER A 52 6.47 -4.33 6.02
CA SER A 52 6.25 -5.09 4.80
C SER A 52 5.04 -4.58 4.04
N LEU A 53 5.05 -4.86 2.74
CA LEU A 53 4.00 -4.54 1.80
C LEU A 53 3.73 -5.77 0.94
N THR A 54 2.48 -6.19 0.88
CA THR A 54 2.00 -7.24 -0.02
C THR A 54 0.95 -6.64 -0.95
N ILE A 55 1.08 -6.92 -2.24
CA ILE A 55 0.15 -6.42 -3.26
C ILE A 55 -0.43 -7.62 -4.00
N LEU A 56 -1.77 -7.64 -4.10
CA LEU A 56 -2.51 -8.62 -4.88
C LEU A 56 -3.53 -7.86 -5.75
N ASP A 57 -3.35 -7.91 -7.06
CA ASP A 57 -4.05 -7.06 -8.03
C ASP A 57 -3.86 -5.57 -7.69
N THR A 58 -4.91 -4.89 -7.24
CA THR A 58 -4.90 -3.49 -6.76
C THR A 58 -5.12 -3.38 -5.25
N ASN A 59 -5.17 -4.50 -4.55
CA ASN A 59 -5.29 -4.54 -3.11
C ASN A 59 -3.91 -4.54 -2.46
N ILE A 60 -3.77 -3.74 -1.42
CA ILE A 60 -2.54 -3.56 -0.67
C ILE A 60 -2.79 -3.99 0.76
N THR A 61 -1.95 -4.86 1.30
CA THR A 61 -1.82 -5.07 2.73
C THR A 61 -0.42 -4.67 3.17
N GLY A 62 -0.30 -4.12 4.36
CA GLY A 62 1.00 -3.82 4.93
C GLY A 62 1.02 -4.02 6.43
N VAL A 63 2.22 -4.33 6.91
CA VAL A 63 2.53 -4.43 8.34
C VAL A 63 3.33 -3.20 8.73
N ILE A 64 2.92 -2.57 9.82
CA ILE A 64 3.51 -1.35 10.36
C ILE A 64 3.98 -1.67 11.76
N HIS A 65 5.21 -1.30 12.08
CA HIS A 65 5.71 -1.36 13.45
C HIS A 65 5.77 0.05 14.02
N VAL A 66 5.37 0.19 15.29
CA VAL A 66 5.42 1.46 16.03
C VAL A 66 6.13 1.27 17.36
N LEU A 67 6.82 2.33 17.81
CA LEU A 67 7.37 2.39 19.15
C LEU A 67 6.22 2.62 20.15
N ASN A 68 6.11 1.76 21.15
CA ASN A 68 5.02 1.75 22.12
C ASN A 68 5.24 2.80 23.22
N HIS A 69 4.87 4.05 22.91
CA HIS A 69 4.94 5.17 23.86
C HIS A 69 3.78 5.22 24.85
N ASP A 70 2.61 4.70 24.47
CA ASP A 70 1.39 4.70 25.28
C ASP A 70 0.42 3.62 24.80
N TYR A 71 -0.53 3.21 25.64
CA TYR A 71 -1.59 2.29 25.23
C TYR A 71 -2.50 2.89 24.15
N ARG A 72 -2.86 4.17 24.23
CA ARG A 72 -3.76 4.82 23.27
C ARG A 72 -2.99 5.31 22.05
N LYS A 73 -3.10 4.54 20.98
CA LYS A 73 -2.44 4.78 19.70
C LYS A 73 -3.47 4.87 18.58
N GLU A 74 -3.18 5.72 17.61
CA GLU A 74 -3.89 5.71 16.33
C GLU A 74 -2.85 5.66 15.21
N VAL A 75 -3.02 4.72 14.28
CA VAL A 75 -2.18 4.56 13.11
C VAL A 75 -3.06 4.69 11.88
N LEU A 76 -2.76 5.66 11.03
CA LEU A 76 -3.50 5.97 9.80
C LEU A 76 -2.60 5.80 8.59
N ILE A 77 -3.18 5.31 7.51
CA ILE A 77 -2.57 5.34 6.19
C ILE A 77 -3.28 6.44 5.44
N ARG A 78 -2.53 7.48 5.09
CA ARG A 78 -3.01 8.57 4.24
C ARG A 78 -2.50 8.33 2.83
N TYR A 79 -3.40 8.33 1.85
CA TYR A 79 -3.04 8.09 0.46
C TYR A 79 -3.79 9.02 -0.50
N THR A 80 -3.22 9.19 -1.69
CA THR A 80 -3.76 9.99 -2.79
C THR A 80 -3.54 9.27 -4.11
N ILE A 81 -4.41 9.57 -5.07
CA ILE A 81 -4.31 9.13 -6.47
C ILE A 81 -4.38 10.32 -7.45
N ASP A 82 -4.25 11.55 -6.94
CA ASP A 82 -4.41 12.80 -7.69
C ASP A 82 -3.31 13.83 -7.36
N GLY A 83 -2.12 13.34 -6.98
CA GLY A 83 -0.96 14.17 -6.67
C GLY A 83 -1.17 15.07 -5.45
N TRP A 84 -1.86 14.57 -4.42
CA TRP A 84 -2.18 15.28 -3.17
C TRP A 84 -3.16 16.46 -3.32
N SER A 85 -3.90 16.54 -4.43
CA SER A 85 -5.00 17.48 -4.57
C SER A 85 -6.14 17.12 -3.60
N SER A 86 -6.33 15.83 -3.37
CA SER A 86 -7.14 15.26 -2.30
C SER A 86 -6.42 14.06 -1.67
N TYR A 87 -6.92 13.62 -0.51
CA TYR A 87 -6.42 12.42 0.15
C TYR A 87 -7.54 11.67 0.85
N THR A 88 -7.30 10.37 1.05
CA THR A 88 -8.14 9.47 1.84
C THR A 88 -7.32 8.88 2.98
N GLU A 89 -7.98 8.58 4.09
CA GLU A 89 -7.35 7.97 5.26
C GLU A 89 -8.03 6.66 5.63
N THR A 90 -7.21 5.67 6.01
CA THR A 90 -7.65 4.36 6.49
C THR A 90 -6.93 4.03 7.78
N HIS A 91 -7.66 3.56 8.80
CA HIS A 91 -7.04 3.09 10.04
C HIS A 91 -6.31 1.76 9.84
N ALA A 92 -5.11 1.65 10.41
CA ALA A 92 -4.50 0.36 10.68
C ALA A 92 -5.06 -0.21 12.00
N GLY A 93 -5.29 -1.52 12.03
CA GLY A 93 -5.69 -2.24 13.23
C GLY A 93 -4.49 -2.78 13.98
N PHE A 94 -4.50 -2.73 15.31
CA PHE A 94 -3.51 -3.43 16.13
C PHE A 94 -3.53 -4.93 15.79
N SER A 95 -2.34 -5.51 15.60
CA SER A 95 -2.15 -6.91 15.26
C SER A 95 -1.55 -7.71 16.40
N SER A 96 -0.39 -7.28 16.92
CA SER A 96 0.34 -8.02 17.95
C SER A 96 1.39 -7.15 18.65
N ILE A 97 1.91 -7.65 19.77
CA ILE A 97 3.14 -7.13 20.39
C ILE A 97 4.31 -7.88 19.76
N VAL A 98 5.27 -7.15 19.19
CA VAL A 98 6.47 -7.72 18.55
C VAL A 98 7.59 -7.90 19.57
N ASP A 99 7.75 -6.92 20.45
CA ASP A 99 8.76 -6.88 21.50
C ASP A 99 8.24 -5.97 22.64
N SER A 100 8.97 -5.89 23.75
CA SER A 100 8.59 -5.11 24.95
C SER A 100 8.21 -3.64 24.68
N ASN A 101 8.73 -3.04 23.62
CA ASN A 101 8.46 -1.65 23.23
C ASN A 101 8.00 -1.49 21.78
N ILE A 102 7.65 -2.57 21.06
CA ILE A 102 7.23 -2.49 19.66
C ILE A 102 5.88 -3.18 19.48
N ASP A 103 4.91 -2.42 18.98
CA ASP A 103 3.60 -2.95 18.57
C ASP A 103 3.53 -3.05 17.05
N SER A 104 2.82 -4.07 16.57
CA SER A 104 2.52 -4.30 15.16
C SER A 104 1.08 -3.91 14.85
N PHE A 105 0.89 -3.25 13.72
CA PHE A 105 -0.39 -2.85 13.14
C PHE A 105 -0.46 -3.34 11.70
N CYS A 106 -1.67 -3.67 11.24
CA CYS A 106 -1.92 -4.09 9.87
C CYS A 106 -2.96 -3.19 9.22
N PHE A 107 -2.80 -2.92 7.93
CA PHE A 107 -3.79 -2.19 7.14
C PHE A 107 -4.13 -2.92 5.85
N PHE A 108 -5.24 -2.49 5.25
CA PHE A 108 -5.69 -2.92 3.95
C PHE A 108 -6.20 -1.71 3.17
N LEU A 109 -5.75 -1.55 1.93
CA LEU A 109 -6.30 -0.59 0.96
C LEU A 109 -6.83 -1.36 -0.25
N ALA A 110 -8.07 -1.07 -0.65
CA ALA A 110 -8.62 -1.51 -1.93
C ALA A 110 -8.60 -0.32 -2.89
N LEU A 111 -7.63 -0.30 -3.81
CA LEU A 111 -7.54 0.77 -4.79
C LEU A 111 -8.44 0.49 -6.01
N PRO A 112 -8.80 1.54 -6.79
CA PRO A 112 -9.63 1.35 -7.98
C PRO A 112 -8.97 0.43 -9.02
N ASN A 113 -9.81 -0.39 -9.66
CA ASN A 113 -9.42 -1.38 -10.67
C ASN A 113 -9.48 -0.85 -12.11
N ASP A 114 -9.80 0.42 -12.29
CA ASP A 114 -10.10 1.07 -13.56
C ASP A 114 -9.27 2.33 -13.81
N MET A 115 -8.19 2.52 -13.05
CA MET A 115 -7.22 3.57 -13.33
C MET A 115 -6.44 3.27 -14.63
N PRO A 116 -6.10 4.31 -15.41
CA PRO A 116 -5.19 4.19 -16.53
C PRO A 116 -3.82 3.61 -16.12
N GLU A 117 -3.19 2.87 -17.04
CA GLU A 117 -1.81 2.41 -16.91
C GLU A 117 -0.87 3.62 -16.78
N GLY A 118 0.05 3.56 -15.81
CA GLY A 118 1.01 4.63 -15.51
C GLY A 118 0.55 5.65 -14.47
N GLU A 119 -0.72 5.62 -14.05
CA GLU A 119 -1.17 6.42 -12.89
C GLU A 119 -0.47 5.98 -11.61
N VAL A 120 -0.39 6.87 -10.62
CA VAL A 120 0.37 6.64 -9.38
C VAL A 120 -0.48 6.87 -8.15
N CYS A 121 -0.44 5.91 -7.23
CA CYS A 121 -0.89 6.08 -5.86
C CYS A 121 0.32 6.44 -4.99
N GLU A 122 0.19 7.48 -4.17
CA GLU A 122 1.15 7.81 -3.12
C GLU A 122 0.51 7.58 -1.75
N PHE A 123 1.26 7.00 -0.82
CA PHE A 123 0.80 6.87 0.57
C PHE A 123 1.93 7.08 1.59
N CYS A 124 1.52 7.44 2.80
CA CYS A 124 2.37 7.56 3.98
C CYS A 124 1.62 7.09 5.22
N ILE A 125 2.35 6.84 6.30
CA ILE A 125 1.82 6.37 7.57
C ILE A 125 1.92 7.49 8.59
N GLN A 126 0.80 7.77 9.25
CA GLN A 126 0.71 8.67 10.39
C GLN A 126 0.53 7.84 11.66
N TYR A 127 1.35 8.11 12.69
CA TYR A 127 1.21 7.51 14.01
C TYR A 127 0.98 8.61 15.06
N ASN A 128 -0.22 8.64 15.65
CA ASN A 128 -0.60 9.56 16.70
C ASN A 128 -0.56 8.86 18.07
N VAL A 129 0.18 9.44 19.01
CA VAL A 129 0.29 8.96 20.40
C VAL A 129 0.66 10.10 21.32
N GLN A 130 0.03 10.19 22.50
CA GLN A 130 0.30 11.24 23.50
C GLN A 130 0.29 12.68 22.93
N ASN A 131 -0.63 12.97 22.00
CA ASN A 131 -0.73 14.26 21.28
C ASN A 131 0.51 14.61 20.40
N VAL A 132 1.35 13.64 20.10
CA VAL A 132 2.47 13.75 19.15
C VAL A 132 2.14 12.93 17.91
N THR A 133 2.51 13.47 16.75
CA THR A 133 2.36 12.79 15.47
C THR A 133 3.73 12.46 14.88
N TYR A 134 3.93 11.19 14.57
CA TYR A 134 5.08 10.68 13.83
C TYR A 134 4.66 10.25 12.42
N TRP A 135 5.61 10.30 11.49
CA TRP A 135 5.36 9.98 10.08
C TRP A 135 6.39 9.01 9.54
N ASP A 136 5.92 7.96 8.86
CA ASP A 136 6.72 7.26 7.85
C ASP A 136 6.20 7.68 6.47
N ASN A 137 6.83 8.71 5.93
CA ASN A 137 6.56 9.24 4.59
C ASN A 137 7.74 8.96 3.63
N ASN A 138 8.50 7.90 3.88
CA ASN A 138 9.65 7.51 3.07
C ASN A 138 10.62 8.69 2.80
N PHE A 139 11.00 9.40 3.87
CA PHE A 139 11.87 10.59 3.81
C PHE A 139 11.33 11.72 2.92
N GLY A 140 10.02 11.95 2.97
CA GLY A 140 9.33 12.97 2.19
C GLY A 140 9.06 12.59 0.73
N GLN A 141 9.40 11.37 0.30
CA GLN A 141 9.12 10.89 -1.06
C GLN A 141 7.79 10.13 -1.16
N ASN A 142 7.19 9.77 -0.02
CA ASN A 142 6.08 8.83 0.12
C ASN A 142 6.38 7.46 -0.50
N TYR A 143 5.51 6.50 -0.23
CA TYR A 143 5.51 5.22 -0.92
C TYR A 143 4.67 5.33 -2.18
N LYS A 144 5.25 4.95 -3.32
CA LYS A 144 4.65 5.11 -4.64
C LYS A 144 4.37 3.77 -5.28
N LEU A 145 3.15 3.61 -5.79
CA LEU A 145 2.68 2.43 -6.50
C LEU A 145 2.11 2.85 -7.85
N VAL A 146 2.38 2.10 -8.91
CA VAL A 146 1.95 2.41 -10.28
C VAL A 146 0.99 1.34 -10.80
N TRP A 147 -0.06 1.77 -11.52
CA TRP A 147 -0.95 0.86 -12.25
C TRP A 147 -0.27 0.36 -13.55
N GLY A 148 -0.35 -0.96 -13.80
CA GLY A 148 0.24 -1.66 -14.97
C GLY A 148 -0.76 -2.42 -15.85
#